data_AF-A0A7S3CDZ7-F1
#
_entry.id   AF-A0A7S3CDZ7-F1
#
_cell.length_a   1.000
_cell.length_b   1.000
_cell.length_c   1.000
_cell.angle_alpha   90.00
_cell.angle_beta   90.00
_cell.angle_gamma   90.00
#
_symmetry.space_group_name_H-M   'P 1'
#
loop_
_entity.id
_entity.type
_entity.pdbx_description
1 polymer ?
#
loop_
_entity_poly.entity_id
_entity_poly.type
_entity_poly.pdbx_seq_one_letter_code
_entity_poly.pdbx_strand_id
1 'polypeptide(L)'
;GPRAVMSAGGDLRLGEATTLTWRVFDGEIGLGYEVRCEEGLWVLAGQTMGTVGKDGVVALDCIPLESGSLPSPELLLGGEGASGGKVTVKPPGTQTLNLTPVG
;
A
#
# COMPACT_ATOMS: atom_id res chain seq x y z
N GLY A 1 3.12 16.31 9.77
CA GLY A 1 1.81 15.64 9.61
C GLY A 1 1.98 14.15 9.83
N PRO A 2 0.88 13.39 9.86
CA PRO A 2 0.94 11.94 9.97
C PRO A 2 1.74 11.35 8.80
N ARG A 3 2.49 10.28 9.06
CA ARG A 3 3.29 9.58 8.05
C ARG A 3 2.94 8.11 8.05
N ALA A 4 3.08 7.45 6.91
CA ALA A 4 2.85 6.00 6.81
C ALA A 4 4.01 5.33 6.07
N VAL A 5 4.38 4.14 6.52
CA VAL A 5 5.34 3.28 5.82
C VAL A 5 4.61 2.03 5.35
N MET A 6 4.65 1.78 4.04
CA MET A 6 4.06 0.60 3.42
C MET A 6 5.06 -0.56 3.40
N SER A 7 4.57 -1.76 3.62
CA SER A 7 5.29 -3.02 3.47
C SER A 7 4.37 -4.08 2.85
N ALA A 8 4.94 -5.00 2.08
CA ALA A 8 4.22 -6.16 1.59
C ALA A 8 4.49 -7.35 2.52
N GLY A 9 3.47 -8.17 2.78
CA GLY A 9 3.59 -9.40 3.57
C GLY A 9 4.42 -10.51 2.91
N GLY A 10 4.81 -10.32 1.64
CA GLY A 10 5.61 -11.26 0.87
C GLY A 10 5.98 -10.72 -0.50
N ASP A 11 6.42 -11.61 -1.39
CA ASP A 11 6.70 -11.27 -2.78
C ASP A 11 5.41 -10.94 -3.54
N LEU A 12 5.41 -9.84 -4.28
CA LEU A 12 4.29 -9.49 -5.17
C LEU A 12 4.37 -10.26 -6.47
N ARG A 13 3.35 -11.10 -6.68
CA ARG A 13 3.23 -11.99 -7.84
C ARG A 13 1.94 -11.69 -8.58
N LEU A 14 2.04 -11.63 -9.90
CA LEU A 14 0.90 -11.43 -10.79
C LEU A 14 -0.22 -12.43 -10.48
N GLY A 15 -1.43 -11.93 -10.19
CA GLY A 15 -2.61 -12.76 -9.93
C GLY A 15 -2.66 -13.43 -8.56
N GLU A 16 -1.66 -13.24 -7.68
CA GLU A 16 -1.69 -13.74 -6.31
C GLU A 16 -2.03 -12.62 -5.32
N ALA A 17 -2.85 -12.94 -4.31
CA ALA A 17 -3.14 -12.01 -3.24
C ALA A 17 -1.91 -11.81 -2.34
N THR A 18 -1.61 -10.55 -2.04
CA THR A 18 -0.58 -10.16 -1.06
C THR A 18 -1.15 -9.07 -0.17
N THR A 19 -0.97 -9.23 1.13
CA THR A 19 -1.33 -8.19 2.09
C THR A 19 -0.33 -7.04 2.03
N LEU A 20 -0.80 -5.85 1.66
CA LEU A 20 -0.08 -4.60 1.86
C LEU A 20 -0.46 -4.01 3.21
N THR A 21 0.56 -3.60 3.96
CA THR A 21 0.42 -3.07 5.31
C THR A 21 1.05 -1.69 5.40
N TRP A 22 0.27 -0.70 5.80
CA TRP A 22 0.74 0.64 6.14
C TRP A 22 0.77 0.80 7.64
N ARG A 23 1.96 1.08 8.16
CA ARG A 23 2.14 1.49 9.55
C ARG A 23 2.12 3.01 9.63
N VAL A 24 1.11 3.55 10.29
CA VAL A 24 0.93 4.99 10.47
C VAL A 24 1.69 5.42 11.72
N PHE A 25 2.43 6.52 11.63
CA PHE A 25 3.14 7.14 12.74
C PHE A 25 2.69 8.59 12.88
N ASP A 26 2.76 9.10 14.11
CA ASP A 26 2.45 10.50 14.42
C ASP A 26 1.02 10.92 14.01
N GLY A 27 0.10 9.94 13.91
CA GLY A 27 -1.32 10.16 13.65
C GLY A 27 -2.10 10.50 14.92
N GLU A 28 -3.14 11.33 14.76
CA GLU A 28 -4.13 11.55 15.80
C GLU A 28 -5.03 10.31 15.98
N ILE A 29 -5.67 10.19 17.14
CA ILE A 29 -6.65 9.12 17.37
C ILE A 29 -7.85 9.38 16.47
N GLY A 30 -8.24 8.39 15.67
CA GLY A 30 -9.41 8.49 14.80
C GLY A 30 -9.13 9.22 13.47
N LEU A 31 -7.88 9.22 13.02
CA LEU A 31 -7.49 9.79 11.74
C LEU A 31 -8.18 9.03 10.60
N GLY A 32 -8.96 9.72 9.79
CA GLY A 32 -9.59 9.12 8.60
C GLY A 32 -8.55 8.65 7.60
N TYR A 33 -8.79 7.54 6.93
CA TYR A 33 -7.94 7.03 5.86
C TYR A 33 -8.74 6.57 4.65
N GLU A 34 -8.08 6.61 3.49
CA GLU A 34 -8.56 6.03 2.23
C GLU A 34 -7.38 5.37 1.51
N VAL A 35 -7.58 4.16 0.97
CA VAL A 35 -6.62 3.47 0.10
C VAL A 35 -7.10 3.57 -1.34
N ARG A 36 -6.27 4.13 -2.21
CA ARG A 36 -6.54 4.24 -3.65
C ARG A 36 -5.53 3.44 -4.46
N CYS A 37 -5.91 3.02 -5.64
CA CYS A 37 -4.99 2.48 -6.63
C CYS A 37 -5.43 2.96 -8.02
N GLU A 38 -4.51 2.90 -8.98
CA GLU A 38 -4.89 3.09 -10.37
C GLU A 38 -5.83 1.96 -10.82
N GLU A 39 -6.91 2.34 -11.49
CA GLU A 39 -7.93 1.42 -11.98
C GLU A 39 -7.32 0.43 -12.97
N GLY A 40 -7.68 -0.85 -12.84
CA GLY A 40 -7.21 -1.92 -13.73
C GLY A 40 -5.83 -2.50 -13.40
N LEU A 41 -5.05 -1.89 -12.51
CA LEU A 41 -3.73 -2.42 -12.11
C LEU A 41 -3.78 -3.33 -10.89
N TRP A 42 -4.74 -3.10 -9.99
CA TRP A 42 -4.89 -3.82 -8.74
C TRP A 42 -6.35 -4.18 -8.48
N VAL A 43 -6.57 -5.37 -7.92
CA VAL A 43 -7.81 -5.66 -7.18
C VAL A 43 -7.52 -5.39 -5.70
N LEU A 44 -8.33 -4.54 -5.11
CA LEU A 44 -8.32 -4.24 -3.67
C LEU A 44 -9.39 -5.07 -2.99
N ALA A 45 -8.99 -5.89 -2.02
CA ALA A 45 -9.89 -6.72 -1.22
C ALA A 45 -9.77 -6.34 0.26
N GLY A 46 -10.87 -5.85 0.82
CA GLY A 46 -10.97 -5.44 2.23
C GLY A 46 -11.43 -3.99 2.40
N GLN A 47 -11.12 -3.42 3.56
CA GLN A 47 -11.59 -2.09 3.94
C GLN A 47 -10.67 -0.99 3.39
N THR A 48 -11.10 -0.35 2.31
CA THR A 48 -10.36 0.74 1.64
C THR A 48 -10.58 2.12 2.27
N MET A 49 -11.53 2.28 3.19
CA MET A 49 -11.76 3.54 3.91
C MET A 49 -12.12 3.29 5.36
N GLY A 50 -11.66 4.14 6.27
CA GLY A 50 -12.00 4.01 7.69
C GLY A 50 -11.30 5.04 8.56
N THR A 51 -11.11 4.69 9.83
CA THR A 51 -10.29 5.47 10.76
C THR A 51 -9.18 4.60 11.34
N VAL A 52 -8.03 5.21 11.60
CA VAL A 52 -6.87 4.56 12.20
C VAL A 52 -6.45 5.32 13.45
N GLY A 53 -6.04 4.58 14.48
CA GLY A 53 -5.52 5.16 15.72
C GLY A 53 -4.06 5.60 15.59
N LYS A 54 -3.56 6.24 16.64
CA LYS A 54 -2.12 6.53 16.77
C LYS A 54 -1.32 5.22 16.72
N ASP A 55 -0.24 5.22 15.93
CA ASP A 55 0.61 4.05 15.68
C ASP A 55 -0.14 2.83 15.10
N GLY A 56 -1.30 3.08 14.49
CA GLY A 56 -2.17 2.06 13.94
C GLY A 56 -1.67 1.47 12.62
N VAL A 57 -2.31 0.36 12.25
CA VAL A 57 -1.98 -0.40 11.06
C VAL A 57 -3.19 -0.48 10.16
N VAL A 58 -3.00 -0.10 8.89
CA VAL A 58 -3.98 -0.35 7.82
C VAL A 58 -3.44 -1.52 7.01
N ALA A 59 -4.24 -2.57 6.82
CA ALA A 59 -3.87 -3.72 6.03
C ALA A 59 -4.95 -3.99 4.98
N LEU A 60 -4.53 -4.32 3.77
CA LEU A 60 -5.41 -4.58 2.64
C LEU A 60 -4.81 -5.68 1.79
N ASP A 61 -5.64 -6.63 1.36
CA ASP A 61 -5.19 -7.64 0.41
C ASP A 61 -5.29 -7.05 -1.00
N CYS A 62 -4.18 -7.15 -1.72
CA CYS A 62 -4.02 -6.60 -3.05
C CYS A 62 -3.60 -7.70 -4.01
N ILE A 63 -4.25 -7.77 -5.16
CA ILE A 63 -3.87 -8.67 -6.26
C ILE A 63 -3.42 -7.79 -7.43
N PRO A 64 -2.16 -7.84 -7.84
CA PRO A 64 -1.73 -7.12 -9.03
C PRO A 64 -2.24 -7.83 -10.28
N LEU A 65 -2.75 -7.04 -11.21
CA LEU A 65 -3.32 -7.51 -12.48
C LEU A 65 -2.34 -7.38 -13.65
N GLU A 66 -1.24 -6.66 -13.45
CA GLU A 66 -0.16 -6.50 -14.42
C GLU A 66 1.21 -6.78 -13.80
N SER A 67 2.16 -7.17 -14.65
CA SER A 67 3.56 -7.36 -14.24
C SER A 67 4.41 -6.15 -14.62
N GLY A 68 5.47 -5.87 -13.86
CA GLY A 68 6.38 -4.76 -14.11
C GLY A 68 6.38 -3.76 -12.96
N SER A 69 6.81 -2.52 -13.24
CA SER A 69 6.79 -1.45 -12.25
C SER A 69 5.40 -0.83 -12.18
N LEU A 70 4.61 -1.20 -11.17
CA LEU A 70 3.30 -0.61 -10.94
C LEU A 70 3.38 0.54 -9.93
N PRO A 71 2.50 1.55 -10.04
CA PRO A 71 2.24 2.43 -8.90
C PRO A 71 1.67 1.59 -7.77
N SER A 72 2.19 1.79 -6.55
CA SER A 72 1.63 1.11 -5.40
C SER A 72 0.25 1.67 -5.08
N PRO A 73 -0.64 0.90 -4.46
CA PRO A 73 -1.77 1.50 -3.76
C PRO A 73 -1.28 2.60 -2.80
N GLU A 74 -2.00 3.70 -2.77
CA GLU A 74 -1.69 4.89 -1.98
C GLU A 74 -2.60 4.94 -0.75
N LEU A 75 -2.02 5.22 0.43
CA LEU A 75 -2.81 5.48 1.63
C LEU A 75 -2.90 6.99 1.84
N LEU A 76 -4.09 7.55 1.75
CA LEU A 76 -4.41 8.93 2.08
C LEU A 76 -4.82 9.00 3.55
N LEU A 77 -4.30 9.98 4.30
CA LEU A 77 -4.58 10.20 5.71
C LEU A 77 -5.16 11.60 5.94
N GLY A 78 -6.21 11.72 6.74
CA GLY A 78 -6.72 13.01 7.24
C GLY A 78 -7.31 13.97 6.19
N GLY A 79 -7.52 13.54 4.95
CA GLY A 79 -8.09 14.37 3.88
C GLY A 79 -7.07 15.14 3.03
N GLU A 80 -5.80 15.19 3.42
CA GLU A 80 -4.69 15.68 2.59
C GLU A 80 -3.65 14.55 2.45
N GLY A 81 -3.54 14.02 1.23
CA GLY A 81 -2.97 12.71 0.94
C GLY A 81 -1.59 12.43 1.51
N ALA A 82 -1.40 11.21 2.02
CA ALA A 82 -0.08 10.63 2.19
C ALA A 82 0.34 9.98 0.85
N SER A 83 1.58 10.22 0.44
CA SER A 83 2.10 9.82 -0.87
C SER A 83 2.46 8.33 -0.90
N GLY A 84 1.94 7.60 -1.89
CA GLY A 84 2.39 6.24 -2.21
C GLY A 84 3.74 6.24 -2.94
N GLY A 85 4.35 5.05 -3.04
CA GLY A 85 5.61 4.82 -3.75
C GLY A 85 5.41 4.05 -5.06
N LYS A 86 6.51 3.68 -5.73
CA LYS A 86 6.46 2.70 -6.83
C LYS A 86 6.77 1.31 -6.30
N VAL A 87 6.03 0.30 -6.76
CA VAL A 87 6.20 -1.09 -6.37
C VAL A 87 6.36 -1.95 -7.61
N THR A 88 7.41 -2.77 -7.63
CA THR A 88 7.66 -3.68 -8.74
C THR A 88 6.95 -5.02 -8.50
N VAL A 89 5.96 -5.32 -9.33
CA VAL A 89 5.28 -6.61 -9.40
C VAL A 89 6.03 -7.51 -10.37
N LYS A 90 6.30 -8.74 -9.95
CA LYS A 90 7.06 -9.66 -10.78
C LYS A 90 6.13 -10.66 -11.47
N PRO A 91 6.40 -11.00 -12.74
CA PRO A 91 5.78 -12.17 -13.34
C PRO A 91 6.18 -13.43 -12.55
N PRO A 92 5.43 -14.53 -12.66
CA PRO A 92 5.78 -15.78 -11.96
C PRO A 92 7.17 -16.26 -12.43
N GLY A 93 8.19 -16.05 -11.59
CA GLY A 93 9.59 -16.34 -11.90
C GLY A 93 10.56 -15.30 -11.29
N THR A 94 11.03 -15.59 -10.08
CA THR A 94 12.13 -15.02 -9.25
C THR A 94 12.81 -13.70 -9.66
N GLN A 95 12.87 -12.70 -8.74
CA GLN A 95 14.11 -12.03 -8.21
C GLN A 95 13.98 -10.54 -7.80
N THR A 96 14.61 -10.21 -6.65
CA THR A 96 15.21 -8.95 -6.10
C THR A 96 14.39 -7.64 -5.91
N LEU A 97 14.43 -7.10 -4.69
CA LEU A 97 13.76 -5.87 -4.24
C LEU A 97 14.78 -4.71 -4.18
N ASN A 98 14.57 -3.66 -4.97
CA ASN A 98 15.32 -2.41 -4.83
C ASN A 98 14.45 -1.40 -4.08
N LEU A 99 14.77 -1.15 -2.82
CA LEU A 99 14.14 -0.10 -2.03
C LEU A 99 14.89 1.21 -2.29
N THR A 100 14.22 2.21 -2.85
CA THR A 100 14.77 3.58 -2.90
C THR A 100 14.36 4.29 -1.60
N PRO A 101 15.31 4.74 -0.76
CA PRO A 101 14.98 5.57 0.40
C PRO A 101 14.37 6.88 -0.07
N VAL A 102 13.27 7.29 0.55
CA VAL A 102 12.71 8.64 0.35
C VAL A 102 13.44 9.56 1.34
N GLY A 103 14.16 10.55 0.81
CA GLY A 103 14.81 11.63 1.56
C GLY A 103 13.89 12.83 1.73
#